data_AF-A0A9X1KC90-F1
#
_entry.id   AF-A0A9X1KC90-F1
#
_cell.length_a   1.000
_cell.length_b   1.000
_cell.length_c   1.000
_cell.angle_alpha   90.00
_cell.angle_beta   90.00
_cell.angle_gamma   90.00
#
_symmetry.space_group_name_H-M   'P 1'
#
loop_
_entity.id
_entity.type
_entity.pdbx_description
1 polymer ?
#
loop_
_entity_poly.entity_id
_entity_poly.type
_entity_poly.pdbx_seq_one_letter_code
_entity_poly.pdbx_strand_id
1 'polypeptide(L)'
;MIDRLQKALDSGQKISDADASFYFHELKEAELMEKGYDWGTAHPMAIAHYGVSQYSFYHPEVIKAYPEDFNRNWRKAWGID
;
A
#
# COMPACT_ATOMS: atom_id res chain seq x y z
N MET A 1 -2.71 -8.27 -4.58
CA MET A 1 -2.88 -7.88 -3.16
C MET A 1 -4.02 -8.67 -2.51
N ILE A 2 -5.25 -8.64 -3.02
CA ILE A 2 -6.41 -9.35 -2.41
C ILE A 2 -6.14 -10.82 -2.07
N ASP A 3 -5.50 -11.59 -2.96
CA ASP A 3 -5.16 -12.99 -2.66
C ASP A 3 -4.29 -13.16 -1.41
N ARG A 4 -3.40 -12.19 -1.12
CA ARG A 4 -2.56 -12.19 0.09
C ARG A 4 -3.39 -11.90 1.33
N LEU A 5 -4.36 -10.97 1.23
CA LEU A 5 -5.32 -10.71 2.30
C LEU A 5 -6.18 -11.94 2.59
N GLN A 6 -6.72 -12.57 1.54
CA GLN A 6 -7.53 -13.77 1.70
C GLN A 6 -6.74 -14.89 2.37
N LYS A 7 -5.50 -15.15 1.92
CA LYS A 7 -4.61 -16.14 2.55
C LYS A 7 -4.32 -15.83 4.02
N ALA A 8 -4.12 -14.57 4.38
CA ALA A 8 -3.90 -14.16 5.77
C ALA A 8 -5.16 -14.41 6.63
N LEU A 9 -6.34 -14.09 6.10
CA LEU A 9 -7.61 -14.37 6.77
C LEU A 9 -7.85 -15.87 6.95
N ASP A 10 -7.64 -16.67 5.90
CA ASP A 10 -7.84 -18.12 5.92
C ASP A 10 -6.89 -18.83 6.90
N SER A 11 -5.67 -18.30 7.07
CA SER A 11 -4.66 -18.85 7.99
C SER A 11 -4.76 -18.28 9.41
N GLY A 12 -5.67 -17.32 9.66
CA GLY A 12 -5.74 -16.60 10.93
C GLY A 12 -4.52 -15.71 11.22
N GLN A 13 -3.72 -15.40 10.20
CA GLN A 13 -2.56 -14.53 10.31
C GLN A 13 -2.98 -13.06 10.20
N LYS A 14 -2.45 -12.22 11.09
CA LYS A 14 -2.62 -10.76 10.97
C LYS A 14 -1.85 -10.25 9.76
N ILE A 15 -2.48 -9.38 8.97
CA ILE A 15 -1.76 -8.59 7.97
C ILE A 15 -0.79 -7.64 8.66
N SER A 16 0.39 -7.47 8.07
CA SER A 16 1.46 -6.60 8.58
C SER A 16 2.17 -5.89 7.43
N ASP A 17 3.12 -5.02 7.78
CA ASP A 17 4.08 -4.42 6.86
C ASP A 17 3.43 -3.77 5.63
N ALA A 18 3.85 -4.15 4.42
CA ALA A 18 3.35 -3.56 3.18
C ALA A 18 1.87 -3.85 2.94
N ASP A 19 1.41 -5.06 3.27
CA ASP A 19 0.00 -5.42 3.10
C ASP A 19 -0.87 -4.55 4.01
N ALA A 20 -0.50 -4.39 5.28
CA ALA A 20 -1.20 -3.48 6.20
C ALA A 20 -1.14 -2.02 5.71
N SER A 21 0.05 -1.54 5.33
CA SER A 21 0.24 -0.18 4.84
C SER A 21 -0.65 0.12 3.63
N PHE A 22 -0.73 -0.81 2.68
CA PHE A 22 -1.61 -0.72 1.52
C PHE A 22 -3.08 -0.63 1.94
N TYR A 23 -3.60 -1.64 2.65
CA TYR A 23 -5.04 -1.68 2.93
C TYR A 23 -5.51 -0.53 3.82
N PHE A 24 -4.73 -0.14 4.82
CA PHE A 24 -5.11 1.00 5.66
C PHE A 24 -5.07 2.32 4.88
N HIS A 25 -4.07 2.51 4.01
CA HIS A 25 -4.01 3.67 3.12
C HIS A 25 -5.25 3.75 2.22
N GLU A 26 -5.57 2.67 1.49
CA GLU A 26 -6.71 2.62 0.58
C GLU A 26 -8.05 2.87 1.31
N LEU A 27 -8.22 2.30 2.51
CA LEU A 27 -9.43 2.52 3.31
C LEU A 27 -9.56 3.98 3.76
N LYS A 28 -8.47 4.62 4.19
CA LYS A 28 -8.50 6.02 4.61
C LYS A 28 -8.72 6.95 3.42
N GLU A 29 -8.11 6.67 2.27
CA GLU A 29 -8.32 7.42 1.04
C GLU A 29 -9.79 7.34 0.61
N ALA A 30 -10.37 6.14 0.57
CA ALA A 30 -11.78 5.94 0.27
C ALA A 30 -12.71 6.68 1.24
N GLU A 31 -12.44 6.63 2.56
CA GLU A 31 -13.19 7.37 3.57
C GLU A 31 -13.14 8.89 3.33
N LEU A 32 -11.98 9.43 2.96
CA LEU A 32 -11.81 10.85 2.65
C LEU A 32 -12.55 11.24 1.36
N MET A 33 -12.49 10.38 0.34
CA MET A 33 -13.22 10.61 -0.90
C MET A 33 -14.74 10.57 -0.68
N GLU A 34 -15.24 9.67 0.17
CA GLU A 34 -16.64 9.63 0.58
C GLU A 34 -17.08 10.92 1.31
N LYS A 35 -16.16 11.56 2.05
CA LYS A 35 -16.37 12.86 2.68
C LYS A 35 -16.34 14.05 1.71
N GLY A 36 -16.11 13.81 0.42
CA GLY A 36 -16.16 14.81 -0.63
C GLY A 36 -14.81 15.41 -1.02
N TYR A 37 -13.70 14.88 -0.52
CA TYR A 37 -12.37 15.25 -1.03
C TYR A 37 -12.14 14.60 -2.40
N ASP A 38 -11.44 15.30 -3.30
CA ASP A 38 -10.95 14.67 -4.53
C ASP A 38 -9.76 13.74 -4.23
N TRP A 39 -9.41 12.90 -5.19
CA TRP A 39 -8.27 11.99 -5.07
C TRP A 39 -6.96 12.72 -4.78
N GLY A 40 -6.72 13.85 -5.46
CA GLY A 40 -5.50 14.65 -5.31
C GLY A 40 -5.29 15.22 -3.90
N THR A 41 -6.38 15.39 -3.14
CA THR A 41 -6.36 15.82 -1.74
C THR A 41 -6.41 14.62 -0.79
N ALA A 42 -7.26 13.63 -1.07
CA ALA A 42 -7.46 12.46 -0.22
C ALA A 42 -6.20 11.59 -0.12
N HIS A 43 -5.52 11.37 -1.24
CA HIS A 43 -4.32 10.53 -1.31
C HIS A 43 -3.20 11.03 -0.36
N PRO A 44 -2.68 12.27 -0.49
CA PRO A 44 -1.65 12.75 0.42
C PRO A 44 -2.11 12.85 1.88
N MET A 45 -3.39 13.11 2.14
CA MET A 45 -3.95 13.08 3.49
C MET A 45 -3.92 11.67 4.11
N ALA A 46 -4.25 10.63 3.35
CA ALA A 46 -4.19 9.25 3.80
C ALA A 46 -2.75 8.81 4.11
N ILE A 47 -1.78 9.21 3.27
CA ILE A 47 -0.35 8.99 3.53
C ILE A 47 0.05 9.66 4.85
N ALA A 48 -0.30 10.95 5.02
CA ALA A 48 0.06 11.71 6.21
C ALA A 48 -0.58 11.16 7.49
N HIS A 49 -1.80 10.63 7.41
CA HIS A 49 -2.53 10.08 8.56
C HIS A 49 -1.78 8.91 9.22
N TYR A 50 -1.22 8.00 8.41
CA TYR A 50 -0.49 6.84 8.93
C TYR A 50 1.01 7.08 9.11
N GLY A 51 1.54 8.21 8.60
CA GLY A 51 2.95 8.57 8.76
C GLY A 51 3.91 7.58 8.08
N VAL A 52 3.44 6.88 7.05
CA VAL A 52 4.21 5.86 6.31
C VAL A 52 4.78 6.43 5.02
N SER A 53 5.87 5.82 4.56
CA SER A 53 6.45 6.17 3.25
C SER A 53 5.60 5.60 2.14
N GLN A 54 5.47 6.33 1.02
CA GLN A 54 4.85 5.80 -0.19
C GLN A 54 5.50 4.48 -0.66
N TYR A 55 6.82 4.32 -0.41
CA TYR A 55 7.56 3.11 -0.77
C TYR A 55 7.08 1.86 -0.01
N SER A 56 6.34 2.05 1.09
CA SER A 56 5.82 0.97 1.93
C SER A 56 4.49 0.40 1.45
N PHE A 57 3.84 0.98 0.43
CA PHE A 57 2.50 0.52 0.00
C PHE A 57 2.51 -0.75 -0.85
N TYR A 58 3.59 -1.03 -1.57
CA TYR A 58 3.64 -2.20 -2.44
C TYR A 58 4.61 -3.23 -1.91
N HIS A 59 4.12 -4.45 -1.73
CA HIS A 59 4.94 -5.58 -1.33
C HIS A 59 6.02 -5.87 -2.41
N PRO A 60 7.25 -6.32 -2.04
CA PRO A 60 8.32 -6.67 -2.98
C PRO A 60 7.91 -7.55 -4.16
N GLU A 61 6.98 -8.49 -3.94
CA GLU A 61 6.46 -9.35 -5.01
C GLU A 61 5.73 -8.57 -6.10
N VAL A 62 4.97 -7.53 -5.73
CA VAL A 62 4.30 -6.65 -6.69
C VAL A 62 5.34 -5.84 -7.45
N ILE A 63 6.30 -5.26 -6.75
CA ILE A 63 7.39 -4.48 -7.35
C ILE A 63 8.17 -5.31 -8.39
N LYS A 64 8.43 -6.60 -8.09
CA LYS A 64 9.10 -7.52 -9.01
C LYS A 64 8.23 -7.96 -10.18
N ALA A 65 6.92 -8.09 -9.97
CA ALA A 65 5.99 -8.52 -11.02
C ALA A 65 5.73 -7.43 -12.07
N TYR A 66 5.87 -6.15 -11.72
CA TYR A 66 5.57 -5.01 -12.58
C TYR A 66 6.79 -4.06 -12.74
N PRO A 67 7.90 -4.51 -13.37
CA PRO A 67 9.15 -3.75 -13.42
C PRO A 67 9.06 -2.43 -14.22
N GLU A 68 8.07 -2.30 -15.11
CA GLU A 68 7.82 -1.08 -15.89
C GLU A 68 7.11 0.00 -15.05
N ASP A 69 6.30 -0.41 -14.07
CA ASP A 69 5.56 0.51 -13.18
C ASP A 69 6.42 0.94 -11.97
N PHE A 70 7.39 0.10 -11.57
CA PHE A 70 8.23 0.34 -10.40
C PHE A 70 9.71 0.54 -10.76
N ASN A 71 10.14 1.81 -10.71
CA ASN A 71 11.52 2.18 -10.98
C ASN A 71 12.52 1.68 -9.90
N ARG A 72 13.81 1.92 -10.14
CA ARG A 72 14.91 1.49 -9.27
C ARG A 72 14.81 1.98 -7.82
N ASN A 73 14.17 3.13 -7.55
CA ASN A 73 14.05 3.65 -6.20
C ASN A 73 13.15 2.76 -5.33
N TRP A 74 12.08 2.21 -5.90
CA TRP A 74 11.22 1.23 -5.22
C TRP A 74 11.98 -0.04 -4.85
N ARG A 75 12.77 -0.59 -5.79
CA ARG A 75 13.60 -1.78 -5.53
C ARG A 75 14.65 -1.54 -4.44
N LYS A 76 15.31 -0.38 -4.47
CA LYS A 76 16.28 0.02 -3.43
C LYS A 76 15.63 0.19 -2.06
N ALA A 77 14.45 0.80 -1.98
CA ALA A 77 13.73 0.98 -0.71
C ALA A 77 13.43 -0.36 -0.02
N TRP A 78 13.25 -1.43 -0.80
CA TRP A 78 13.01 -2.78 -0.33
C TRP A 78 14.26 -3.68 -0.27
N GLY A 79 15.44 -3.19 -0.65
CA GLY A 79 16.67 -3.99 -0.67
C GLY A 79 16.62 -5.16 -1.65
N ILE A 80 15.89 -5.01 -2.77
CA ILE A 80 15.71 -6.05 -3.80
C ILE A 80 16.29 -5.65 -5.17
N ASP A 81 17.22 -4.69 -5.19
CA ASP A 81 18.01 -4.29 -6.38
C ASP A 81 19.14 -5.29 -6.67
#